data_AF-A0A9J5ZCH4-F1
#
_entry.id   AF-A0A9J5ZCH4-F1
#
_cell.length_a   1.000
_cell.length_b   1.000
_cell.length_c   1.000
_cell.angle_alpha   90.00
_cell.angle_beta   90.00
_cell.angle_gamma   90.00
#
_symmetry.space_group_name_H-M   'P 1'
#
loop_
_entity.id
_entity.type
_entity.pdbx_description
1 polymer ?
#
loop_
_entity_poly.entity_id
_entity_poly.type
_entity_poly.pdbx_seq_one_letter_code
_entity_poly.pdbx_strand_id
1 'polypeptide(L)'
;MNKYLREETNIDEYDESKKMILYSSIANIKLNTCSLICHQLDKIQLLINEKMWLVHHLIAIDVFKGDRKKDVDESWRNTVLQPCLDIVKRFLKNYDHNIIIE
;
A
#
# COMPACT_ATOMS: atom_id res chain seq x y z
N MET A 1 -16.46 9.30 -8.93
CA MET A 1 -17.41 8.21 -8.68
C MET A 1 -18.77 8.69 -8.20
N ASN A 2 -18.88 9.40 -7.07
CA ASN A 2 -20.17 9.95 -6.61
C ASN A 2 -20.91 10.74 -7.71
N LYS A 3 -20.20 11.58 -8.48
CA LYS A 3 -20.74 12.28 -9.64
C LYS A 3 -21.35 11.32 -10.68
N TYR A 4 -20.58 10.33 -11.12
CA TYR A 4 -21.05 9.29 -12.04
C TYR A 4 -22.31 8.60 -11.52
N LEU A 5 -22.31 8.10 -10.27
CA LEU A 5 -23.44 7.37 -9.70
C LEU A 5 -24.73 8.21 -9.63
N ARG A 6 -24.61 9.52 -9.43
CA ARG A 6 -25.76 10.44 -9.41
C ARG A 6 -26.32 10.73 -10.80
N GLU A 7 -25.45 10.78 -11.80
CA GLU A 7 -25.80 11.14 -13.17
C GLU A 7 -26.20 9.90 -14.00
N GLU A 8 -25.70 8.71 -13.67
CA GLU A 8 -25.92 7.45 -14.38
C GLU A 8 -27.39 7.03 -14.51
N THR A 9 -28.23 7.39 -13.52
CA THR A 9 -29.68 7.08 -13.52
C THR A 9 -30.50 8.04 -14.38
N ASN A 10 -29.94 9.19 -14.74
CA ASN A 10 -30.61 10.26 -15.48
C ASN A 10 -30.11 10.38 -16.93
N ILE A 11 -29.15 9.54 -17.32
CA ILE A 11 -28.50 9.57 -18.64
C ILE A 11 -28.68 8.22 -19.32
N ASP A 12 -29.14 8.26 -20.57
CA ASP A 12 -29.34 7.08 -21.42
C ASP A 12 -28.06 6.26 -21.55
N GLU A 13 -28.23 4.93 -21.65
CA GLU A 13 -27.10 3.98 -21.68
C GLU A 13 -26.14 4.19 -22.86
N TYR A 14 -26.65 4.74 -23.97
CA TYR A 14 -25.88 5.03 -25.18
C TYR A 14 -25.38 6.48 -25.28
N ASP A 15 -25.62 7.31 -24.27
CA ASP A 15 -25.12 8.68 -24.26
C ASP A 15 -23.60 8.68 -23.99
N GLU A 16 -22.85 9.25 -24.92
CA GLU A 16 -21.39 9.38 -24.83
C GLU A 16 -20.96 10.21 -23.60
N SER A 17 -21.83 11.11 -23.12
CA SER A 17 -21.63 11.88 -21.89
C SER A 17 -21.48 10.96 -20.67
N LYS A 18 -22.24 9.85 -20.62
CA LYS A 18 -22.17 8.86 -19.53
C LYS A 18 -20.79 8.22 -19.44
N LYS A 19 -20.21 7.84 -20.58
CA LYS A 19 -18.84 7.31 -20.66
C LYS A 19 -17.81 8.36 -20.23
N MET A 20 -17.98 9.61 -20.65
CA MET A 20 -17.06 10.69 -20.28
C MET A 20 -17.03 10.93 -18.76
N ILE A 21 -18.20 10.94 -18.11
CA ILE A 21 -18.30 11.10 -16.65
C ILE A 21 -17.70 9.88 -15.92
N LEU A 22 -17.87 8.67 -16.46
CA LEU A 22 -17.27 7.45 -15.92
C LEU A 22 -15.74 7.50 -16.00
N TYR A 23 -15.19 7.79 -17.19
CA TYR A 23 -13.74 7.89 -17.38
C TYR A 23 -13.12 8.97 -16.49
N SER A 24 -13.74 10.14 -16.41
CA SER A 24 -13.32 11.20 -15.50
C SER A 24 -13.36 10.73 -14.04
N SER A 25 -14.42 10.02 -13.64
CA SER A 25 -14.55 9.46 -12.29
C SER A 25 -13.47 8.42 -11.96
N ILE A 26 -13.12 7.55 -12.91
CA ILE A 26 -12.06 6.55 -12.75
C ILE A 26 -10.69 7.24 -12.66
N ALA A 27 -10.41 8.21 -13.53
CA ALA A 27 -9.18 8.97 -13.51
C ALA A 27 -8.99 9.69 -12.16
N ASN A 28 -10.05 10.33 -11.66
CA ASN A 28 -10.02 10.99 -10.35
C ASN A 28 -9.78 10.01 -9.21
N ILE A 29 -10.35 8.79 -9.23
CA ILE A 29 -10.03 7.76 -8.22
C ILE A 29 -8.54 7.43 -8.26
N LYS A 30 -7.98 7.15 -9.44
CA LYS A 30 -6.56 6.81 -9.59
C LYS A 30 -5.66 7.93 -9.07
N LEU A 31 -5.92 9.17 -9.46
CA LEU A 31 -5.16 10.35 -9.02
C LEU A 31 -5.24 10.55 -7.50
N ASN A 32 -6.44 10.44 -6.93
CA ASN A 32 -6.64 10.57 -5.49
C ASN A 32 -5.92 9.45 -4.71
N THR A 33 -5.92 8.22 -5.21
CA THR A 33 -5.15 7.11 -4.62
C THR A 33 -3.65 7.38 -4.67
N CYS A 34 -3.12 7.84 -5.81
CA CYS A 34 -1.70 8.22 -5.90
C CYS A 34 -1.34 9.34 -4.90
N SER A 35 -2.17 10.38 -4.83
CA SER A 35 -1.96 11.49 -3.89
C SER A 35 -2.01 11.00 -2.43
N LEU A 36 -2.96 10.14 -2.08
CA LEU A 36 -3.05 9.54 -0.75
C LEU A 36 -1.78 8.77 -0.40
N ILE A 37 -1.27 7.95 -1.32
CA ILE A 37 -0.04 7.16 -1.10
C ILE A 37 1.16 8.09 -0.86
N CYS A 38 1.31 9.18 -1.62
CA CYS A 38 2.36 10.18 -1.38
C CYS A 38 2.25 10.77 0.03
N HIS A 39 1.06 11.22 0.44
CA HIS A 39 0.85 11.78 1.78
C HIS A 39 1.09 10.75 2.90
N GLN A 40 0.78 9.47 2.68
CA GLN A 40 1.07 8.41 3.63
C GLN A 40 2.58 8.19 3.77
N LEU A 41 3.32 8.21 2.65
CA LEU A 41 4.78 8.13 2.67
C LEU A 41 5.39 9.30 3.44
N ASP A 42 4.94 10.53 3.19
CA ASP A 42 5.40 11.72 3.92
C ASP A 42 5.17 11.56 5.43
N LYS A 43 4.00 11.09 5.85
CA LYS A 43 3.69 10.82 7.27
C LYS A 43 4.59 9.76 7.88
N ILE A 44 4.89 8.69 7.16
CA ILE A 44 5.82 7.65 7.64
C ILE A 44 7.23 8.23 7.78
N GLN A 45 7.69 9.04 6.82
CA GLN A 45 8.99 9.71 6.89
C GLN A 45 9.07 10.67 8.07
N LEU A 46 8.00 11.39 8.40
CA LEU A 46 7.93 12.24 9.60
C LEU A 46 8.05 11.42 10.89
N LEU A 47 7.37 10.27 10.99
CA LEU A 47 7.49 9.38 12.15
C LEU A 47 8.94 8.87 12.31
N ILE A 48 9.60 8.51 11.22
CA ILE A 48 10.99 8.03 11.25
C ILE A 48 11.94 9.16 11.64
N ASN A 49 11.85 10.31 10.96
CA ASN A 49 12.86 11.38 11.04
C ASN A 49 12.66 12.32 12.24
N GLU A 50 11.41 12.66 12.56
CA GLU A 50 11.13 13.63 13.64
C GLU A 50 10.84 12.96 14.97
N LYS A 51 10.21 11.79 14.95
CA LYS A 51 9.91 11.03 16.17
C LYS A 51 10.98 9.99 16.48
N MET A 52 12.00 9.85 15.63
CA MET A 52 13.10 8.91 15.78
C MET A 52 12.61 7.46 15.98
N TRP A 53 11.48 7.12 15.36
CA TRP A 53 10.95 5.76 15.45
C TRP A 53 11.90 4.80 14.74
N LEU A 54 12.36 3.79 15.48
CA LEU A 54 13.15 2.70 14.92
C LEU A 54 12.22 1.80 14.10
N VAL A 55 12.12 2.08 12.80
CA VAL A 55 11.31 1.32 11.86
C VAL A 55 12.21 0.48 10.96
N HIS A 56 11.91 -0.82 10.85
CA HIS A 56 12.55 -1.68 9.87
C HIS A 56 11.88 -1.53 8.50
N HIS A 57 12.61 -1.00 7.51
CA HIS A 57 12.10 -0.81 6.16
C HIS A 57 12.15 -2.12 5.36
N LEU A 58 11.02 -2.51 4.78
CA LEU A 58 10.87 -3.71 3.95
C LEU A 58 10.52 -3.31 2.52
N ILE A 59 11.38 -3.65 1.57
CA ILE A 59 11.21 -3.27 0.17
C ILE A 59 10.48 -4.39 -0.57
N ALA A 60 9.18 -4.23 -0.75
CA ALA A 60 8.32 -5.18 -1.47
C ALA A 60 8.25 -4.92 -2.99
N ILE A 61 9.15 -4.11 -3.55
CA ILE A 61 9.10 -3.67 -4.96
C ILE A 61 9.05 -4.87 -5.90
N ASP A 62 9.85 -5.90 -5.65
CA ASP A 62 9.96 -7.05 -6.55
C ASP A 62 8.69 -7.92 -6.56
N VAL A 63 7.84 -7.83 -5.52
CA VAL A 63 6.50 -8.46 -5.52
C VAL A 63 5.61 -7.85 -6.61
N PHE A 64 5.79 -6.56 -6.89
CA PHE A 64 4.97 -5.82 -7.84
C PHE A 64 5.64 -5.63 -9.21
N LYS A 65 6.89 -6.08 -9.38
CA LYS A 65 7.59 -6.07 -10.67
C LYS A 65 7.27 -7.34 -11.47
N GLY A 66 6.38 -7.24 -12.44
CA GLY A 66 6.28 -8.20 -13.55
C GLY A 66 4.85 -8.60 -13.96
N ASP A 67 4.70 -9.03 -15.22
CA ASP A 67 3.44 -9.53 -15.79
C ASP A 67 3.04 -10.93 -15.30
N ARG A 68 3.91 -11.60 -14.52
CA ARG A 68 3.74 -13.01 -14.15
C ARG A 68 3.16 -13.14 -12.75
N LYS A 69 1.83 -13.20 -12.69
CA LYS A 69 1.05 -13.69 -11.51
C LYS A 69 1.57 -15.00 -10.91
N LYS A 70 2.34 -15.80 -11.66
CA LYS A 70 2.83 -17.12 -11.26
C LYS A 70 3.88 -17.11 -10.14
N ASP A 71 4.45 -15.97 -9.77
CA ASP A 71 5.57 -15.92 -8.80
C ASP A 71 5.41 -14.86 -7.70
N VAL A 72 4.18 -14.34 -7.52
CA VAL A 72 3.88 -13.30 -6.52
C VAL A 72 4.05 -13.84 -5.10
N ASP A 73 3.59 -15.06 -4.85
CA ASP A 73 3.64 -15.67 -3.52
C ASP A 73 5.08 -15.95 -3.07
N GLU A 74 5.93 -16.45 -3.97
CA GLU A 74 7.34 -16.71 -3.66
C GLU A 74 8.12 -15.40 -3.51
N SER A 75 7.87 -14.42 -4.38
CA SER A 75 8.46 -13.07 -4.26
C SER A 75 8.07 -12.42 -2.94
N TRP A 76 6.79 -12.51 -2.54
CA TRP A 76 6.31 -12.03 -1.23
C TRP A 76 6.97 -12.78 -0.08
N ARG A 77 7.03 -14.11 -0.18
CA ARG A 77 7.64 -14.96 0.84
C ARG A 77 9.09 -14.54 1.10
N ASN A 78 9.87 -14.32 0.05
CA ASN A 78 11.29 -14.04 0.15
C ASN A 78 11.62 -12.57 0.48
N THR A 79 10.86 -11.61 -0.06
CA THR A 79 11.16 -10.17 0.12
C THR A 79 10.46 -9.53 1.31
N VAL A 80 9.34 -10.08 1.77
CA VAL A 80 8.54 -9.52 2.87
C VAL A 80 8.46 -10.48 4.05
N LEU A 81 7.94 -11.70 3.85
CA LEU A 81 7.61 -12.59 4.96
C LEU A 81 8.85 -13.08 5.73
N GLN A 82 9.85 -13.64 5.05
CA GLN A 82 11.05 -14.15 5.73
C GLN A 82 11.81 -13.04 6.48
N PRO A 83 12.06 -11.85 5.89
CA PRO A 83 12.66 -10.74 6.62
C PRO A 83 11.85 -10.32 7.86
N CYS A 84 10.51 -10.24 7.76
CA CYS A 84 9.65 -9.95 8.92
C CYS A 84 9.85 -10.97 10.04
N LEU A 85 9.79 -12.26 9.70
CA LEU A 85 9.94 -13.34 10.67
C LEU A 85 11.30 -13.28 11.36
N ASP A 86 12.37 -12.97 10.63
CA ASP A 86 13.72 -12.87 11.20
C ASP A 86 13.88 -11.66 12.12
N ILE A 87 13.30 -10.51 11.76
CA ILE A 87 13.26 -9.31 12.62
C ILE A 87 12.51 -9.63 13.92
N VAL A 88 11.32 -10.21 13.83
CA VAL A 88 10.49 -10.54 15.01
C VAL A 88 11.18 -11.59 15.89
N LYS A 89 11.78 -12.63 15.30
CA LYS A 89 12.55 -13.63 16.07
C LYS A 89 13.69 -13.00 16.86
N ARG A 90 14.44 -12.05 16.28
CA ARG A 90 15.52 -11.34 16.98
C ARG A 90 14.98 -10.46 18.10
N PHE A 91 13.89 -9.74 17.83
CA PHE A 91 13.21 -8.92 18.83
C PHE A 91 12.79 -9.76 20.06
N LEU A 92 12.12 -10.89 19.83
CA LEU A 92 11.67 -11.78 20.92
C LEU A 92 12.85 -12.36 21.71
N LYS A 93 13.91 -12.83 21.04
CA LYS A 93 15.11 -13.35 21.73
C LYS A 93 15.79 -12.31 22.61
N ASN A 94 15.89 -11.07 22.16
CA ASN A 94 16.47 -9.99 22.95
C ASN A 94 15.60 -9.65 24.18
N TYR A 95 14.28 -9.80 24.05
CA TYR A 95 13.35 -9.62 25.16
C TYR A 95 13.55 -10.69 26.25
N ASP A 96 13.68 -11.95 25.86
CA ASP A 96 13.92 -13.06 26.81
C ASP A 96 15.24 -12.90 27.58
N HIS A 97 16.30 -12.39 26.93
CA HIS A 97 17.58 -12.13 27.61
C HIS A 97 17.51 -10.95 28.59
N ASN A 98 16.63 -9.97 28.35
CA ASN A 98 16.45 -8.84 29.27
C ASN A 98 15.61 -9.22 30.50
N ILE A 99 14.73 -10.23 30.41
CA ILE A 99 13.94 -10.73 31.56
C ILE A 99 14.81 -11.57 32.51
N ILE A 100 15.86 -12.22 32.02
CA ILE A 100 16.74 -13.10 32.84
C ILE A 100 17.79 -12.28 33.63
N ILE A 101 17.95 -10.99 33.33
CA ILE A 101 18.97 -10.12 33.95
C ILE A 101 18.36 -9.16 35.01
N GLU A 102 17.03 -9.16 35.21
CA GLU A 102 16.36 -8.55 36.39
C GLU A 102 16.12 -9.57 37.50
#